data_AF-A0A4R8EDH8-F1
#
_entry.id   AF-A0A4R8EDH8-F1
#
_cell.length_a   1.000
_cell.length_b   1.000
_cell.length_c   1.000
_cell.angle_alpha   90.00
_cell.angle_beta   90.00
_cell.angle_gamma   90.00
#
_symmetry.space_group_name_H-M   'P 1'
#
loop_
_entity.id
_entity.type
_entity.pdbx_description
1 polymer ?
#
loop_
_entity_poly.entity_id
_entity_poly.type
_entity_poly.pdbx_seq_one_letter_code
_entity_poly.pdbx_strand_id
1 'polypeptide(L)'
;MRMACRVALMVSACSVALGLVGCSGSIDKLPQATQTTAARAASASTSPTAEVRLTTATFVQAVTKAMSTTGAVRTTLLLHVGGQTVTTSGLARFGDRPAMSVEMKGPAFHGTARLILVNGVLYVSVPGHVPVGKYLKIKAGDTSPMANSFRQTLDSMDPKKTFAALGAGLRAVTYVGSERKSGETLVHYKLLVDTKSIMAAQGQQMVDGLPQTIAYNVWLDSTRLMRKVTFNFAGVDALLSTSRYAGVVNIKAPSRNNVVN
;
A
#
# COMPACT_ATOMS: atom_id res chain seq x y z
N MET A 1 -34.92 -31.79 17.51
CA MET A 1 -36.06 -31.06 16.90
C MET A 1 -35.68 -30.71 15.48
N ARG A 2 -36.37 -31.32 14.50
CA ARG A 2 -36.34 -30.96 13.08
C ARG A 2 -37.43 -29.92 12.87
N MET A 3 -37.15 -28.81 12.20
CA MET A 3 -38.20 -28.05 11.50
C MET A 3 -37.68 -27.54 10.16
N ALA A 4 -38.53 -27.73 9.17
CA ALA A 4 -38.28 -27.66 7.76
C ALA A 4 -38.74 -26.32 7.17
N CYS A 5 -38.18 -26.02 6.00
CA CYS A 5 -38.83 -25.52 4.78
C CYS A 5 -39.70 -24.24 4.88
N ARG A 6 -39.34 -23.23 4.08
CA ARG A 6 -40.28 -22.54 3.18
C ARG A 6 -39.55 -21.83 2.04
N VAL A 7 -39.93 -22.25 0.84
CA VAL A 7 -39.60 -21.70 -0.48
C VAL A 7 -40.46 -20.46 -0.73
N ALA A 8 -39.92 -19.44 -1.41
CA ALA A 8 -40.71 -18.48 -2.17
C ALA A 8 -39.91 -17.96 -3.38
N LEU A 9 -40.31 -18.41 -4.57
CA LEU A 9 -39.99 -17.82 -5.86
C LEU A 9 -40.75 -16.50 -6.03
N MET A 10 -40.12 -15.48 -6.61
CA MET A 10 -40.83 -14.41 -7.30
C MET A 10 -40.20 -14.18 -8.68
N VAL A 11 -40.89 -14.68 -9.70
CA VAL A 11 -40.74 -14.35 -11.11
C VAL A 11 -41.46 -13.02 -11.33
N SER A 12 -40.81 -12.03 -11.94
CA SER A 12 -41.49 -10.85 -12.45
C SER A 12 -41.00 -10.56 -13.87
N ALA A 13 -41.88 -10.88 -14.81
CA ALA A 13 -41.77 -10.55 -16.23
C ALA A 13 -42.55 -9.25 -16.48
N CYS A 14 -41.94 -8.30 -17.17
CA CYS A 14 -42.65 -7.16 -17.75
C CYS A 14 -42.08 -6.93 -19.16
N SER A 15 -42.91 -7.22 -20.16
CA SER A 15 -42.70 -6.93 -21.58
C SER A 15 -43.67 -5.83 -22.00
N VAL A 16 -43.49 -5.30 -23.24
CA VAL A 16 -44.30 -4.29 -24.00
C VAL A 16 -43.62 -2.90 -23.98
N ALA A 17 -43.38 -2.14 -25.06
CA ALA A 17 -43.92 -2.04 -26.43
C ALA A 17 -42.83 -1.44 -27.40
N LEU A 18 -42.68 -1.94 -28.64
CA LEU A 18 -43.20 -1.41 -29.93
C LEU A 18 -42.58 -0.10 -30.46
N GLY A 19 -41.91 -0.23 -31.61
CA GLY A 19 -41.62 0.86 -32.57
C GLY A 19 -41.47 0.30 -33.98
N LEU A 20 -42.54 0.36 -34.78
CA LEU A 20 -42.55 0.17 -36.23
C LEU A 20 -42.46 1.54 -36.94
N VAL A 21 -41.84 1.56 -38.13
CA VAL A 21 -42.12 2.29 -39.41
C VAL A 21 -40.77 2.36 -40.17
N GLY A 22 -40.60 2.05 -41.46
CA GLY A 22 -41.49 1.59 -42.52
C GLY A 22 -40.76 1.56 -43.89
N CYS A 23 -41.37 0.84 -44.85
CA CYS A 23 -41.24 0.87 -46.33
C CYS A 23 -39.90 0.46 -46.98
N SER A 24 -39.82 -0.31 -48.07
CA SER A 24 -40.81 -0.64 -49.12
C SER A 24 -40.25 -1.74 -50.06
N GLY A 25 -41.11 -2.61 -50.61
CA GLY A 25 -40.89 -3.21 -51.94
C GLY A 25 -40.92 -4.76 -52.09
N SER A 26 -42.12 -5.29 -52.34
CA SER A 26 -42.52 -6.41 -53.23
C SER A 26 -41.90 -7.83 -53.18
N ILE A 27 -42.76 -8.78 -52.76
CA ILE A 27 -43.12 -10.12 -53.29
C ILE A 27 -42.06 -10.90 -54.12
N ASP A 28 -41.58 -12.04 -53.62
CA ASP A 28 -41.99 -13.42 -54.01
C ASP A 28 -40.94 -14.47 -53.59
N LYS A 29 -41.37 -15.72 -53.44
CA LYS A 29 -40.55 -16.95 -53.26
C LYS A 29 -39.86 -17.19 -51.91
N LEU A 30 -40.37 -18.21 -51.19
CA LEU A 30 -39.58 -19.02 -50.26
C LEU A 30 -38.41 -19.70 -50.99
N PRO A 31 -37.22 -19.70 -50.37
CA PRO A 31 -36.49 -20.95 -50.23
C PRO A 31 -35.90 -21.15 -48.81
N GLN A 32 -35.72 -22.43 -48.45
CA GLN A 32 -35.07 -22.91 -47.24
C GLN A 32 -33.78 -22.14 -46.93
N ALA A 33 -33.69 -21.57 -45.73
CA ALA A 33 -32.48 -20.98 -45.22
C ALA A 33 -31.61 -22.06 -44.54
N THR A 34 -30.53 -22.37 -45.22
CA THR A 34 -29.33 -23.11 -44.83
C THR A 34 -28.79 -22.66 -43.47
N GLN A 35 -28.34 -23.64 -42.67
CA GLN A 35 -27.61 -23.42 -41.42
C GLN A 35 -26.41 -22.50 -41.66
N THR A 36 -26.50 -21.27 -41.15
CA THR A 36 -25.35 -20.36 -41.05
C THR A 36 -24.79 -20.49 -39.64
N THR A 37 -23.78 -21.35 -39.49
CA THR A 37 -22.91 -21.36 -38.31
C THR A 37 -22.14 -20.05 -38.29
N ALA A 38 -22.60 -19.10 -37.46
CA ALA A 38 -21.85 -17.90 -37.16
C ALA A 38 -20.57 -18.31 -36.41
N ALA A 39 -19.44 -18.33 -37.14
CA ALA A 39 -18.12 -18.43 -36.56
C ALA A 39 -17.92 -17.25 -35.61
N ARG A 40 -18.04 -17.53 -34.31
CA ARG A 40 -17.72 -16.61 -33.23
C ARG A 40 -16.23 -16.28 -33.36
N ALA A 41 -15.93 -15.10 -33.89
CA ALA A 41 -14.60 -14.53 -33.86
C ALA A 41 -14.11 -14.55 -32.40
N ALA A 42 -13.18 -15.44 -32.12
CA ALA A 42 -12.46 -15.44 -30.86
C ALA A 42 -11.68 -14.13 -30.84
N SER A 43 -12.15 -13.17 -30.04
CA SER A 43 -11.34 -12.05 -29.61
C SER A 43 -10.09 -12.64 -28.98
N ALA A 44 -8.99 -12.65 -29.74
CA ALA A 44 -7.68 -12.95 -29.21
C ALA A 44 -7.37 -11.87 -28.20
N SER A 45 -7.62 -12.16 -26.92
CA SER A 45 -7.15 -11.39 -25.80
C SER A 45 -5.64 -11.31 -25.95
N THR A 46 -5.15 -10.19 -26.49
CA THR A 46 -3.73 -9.87 -26.51
C THR A 46 -3.29 -9.87 -25.06
N SER A 47 -2.69 -10.98 -24.63
CA SER A 47 -2.07 -11.07 -23.32
C SER A 47 -1.01 -9.97 -23.30
N PRO A 48 -1.03 -9.04 -22.33
CA PRO A 48 0.00 -8.02 -22.25
C PRO A 48 1.35 -8.74 -22.21
N THR A 49 2.28 -8.29 -23.05
CA THR A 49 3.68 -8.73 -23.08
C THR A 49 4.10 -9.06 -21.66
N ALA A 50 4.46 -10.31 -21.40
CA ALA A 50 4.75 -10.80 -20.06
C ALA A 50 5.81 -9.90 -19.43
N GLU A 51 5.34 -8.97 -18.61
CA GLU A 51 6.20 -8.04 -17.90
C GLU A 51 7.17 -8.89 -17.08
N VAL A 52 8.47 -8.64 -17.24
CA VAL A 52 9.51 -9.49 -16.62
C VAL A 52 9.22 -9.59 -15.14
N ARG A 53 8.78 -10.77 -14.70
CA ARG A 53 8.32 -11.02 -13.33
C ARG A 53 9.50 -10.85 -12.39
N LEU A 54 9.26 -10.17 -11.28
CA LEU A 54 10.28 -9.99 -10.24
C LEU A 54 10.50 -11.32 -9.51
N THR A 55 11.76 -11.58 -9.22
CA THR A 55 12.25 -12.75 -8.47
C THR A 55 12.84 -12.30 -7.14
N THR A 56 13.17 -13.24 -6.25
CA THR A 56 13.89 -12.96 -4.99
C THR A 56 15.12 -12.09 -5.22
N ALA A 57 15.88 -12.35 -6.29
CA ALA A 57 17.11 -11.63 -6.61
C ALA A 57 16.88 -10.20 -7.14
N THR A 58 15.75 -9.93 -7.79
CA THR A 58 15.51 -8.66 -8.51
C THR A 58 14.50 -7.75 -7.83
N PHE A 59 13.67 -8.27 -6.92
CA PHE A 59 12.55 -7.55 -6.33
C PHE A 59 12.98 -6.30 -5.57
N VAL A 60 13.90 -6.43 -4.60
CA VAL A 60 14.32 -5.32 -3.74
C VAL A 60 14.98 -4.20 -4.53
N GLN A 61 15.86 -4.55 -5.48
CA GLN A 61 16.52 -3.57 -6.35
C GLN A 61 15.49 -2.81 -7.20
N ALA A 62 14.54 -3.53 -7.79
CA ALA A 62 13.52 -2.93 -8.64
C ALA A 62 12.63 -1.93 -7.87
N VAL A 63 12.14 -2.32 -6.69
CA VAL A 63 11.30 -1.46 -5.85
C VAL A 63 12.09 -0.26 -5.30
N THR A 64 13.33 -0.47 -4.85
CA THR A 64 14.18 0.62 -4.33
C THR A 64 14.46 1.67 -5.41
N LYS A 65 14.73 1.22 -6.65
CA LYS A 65 14.92 2.11 -7.80
C LYS A 65 13.65 2.91 -8.12
N ALA A 66 12.48 2.26 -8.12
CA ALA A 66 11.21 2.92 -8.37
C ALA A 66 10.91 3.99 -7.31
N MET A 67 11.12 3.67 -6.02
CA MET A 67 10.92 4.61 -4.92
C MET A 67 11.85 5.83 -5.00
N SER A 68 13.13 5.61 -5.32
CA SER A 68 14.13 6.68 -5.40
C SER A 68 13.87 7.67 -6.55
N THR A 69 13.15 7.25 -7.59
CA THR A 69 12.83 8.05 -8.78
C THR A 69 11.42 8.67 -8.74
N THR A 70 10.56 8.22 -7.82
CA THR A 70 9.16 8.66 -7.72
C THR A 70 9.01 10.09 -7.14
N GLY A 71 10.10 10.71 -6.69
CA GLY A 71 10.09 12.03 -6.07
C GLY A 71 9.44 11.96 -4.70
N ALA A 72 8.12 12.16 -4.64
CA ALA A 72 7.38 12.12 -3.39
C ALA A 72 6.08 11.30 -3.46
N VAL A 73 5.74 10.71 -2.33
CA VAL A 73 4.57 9.84 -2.16
C VAL A 73 3.73 10.31 -0.99
N ARG A 74 2.43 10.07 -1.10
CA ARG A 74 1.54 10.08 0.04
C ARG A 74 1.39 8.64 0.53
N THR A 75 1.51 8.47 1.83
CA THR A 75 1.45 7.17 2.48
C THR A 75 0.33 7.18 3.51
N THR A 76 -0.44 6.11 3.56
CA THR A 76 -1.38 5.80 4.64
C THR A 76 -1.09 4.39 5.13
N LEU A 77 -0.87 4.22 6.42
CA LEU A 77 -0.73 2.93 7.09
C LEU A 77 -1.86 2.79 8.10
N LEU A 78 -2.60 1.71 8.00
CA LEU A 78 -3.59 1.27 8.97
C LEU A 78 -3.04 0.03 9.66
N LEU A 79 -2.94 0.08 10.98
CA LEU A 79 -2.42 -1.00 11.80
C LEU A 79 -3.47 -1.33 12.87
N HIS A 80 -3.91 -2.59 12.92
CA HIS A 80 -4.75 -3.09 14.01
C HIS A 80 -3.90 -4.01 14.89
N VAL A 81 -3.86 -3.71 16.19
CA VAL A 81 -3.13 -4.51 17.19
C VAL A 81 -3.99 -4.61 18.43
N GLY A 82 -4.28 -5.83 18.91
CA GLY A 82 -5.00 -6.02 20.16
C GLY A 82 -6.36 -5.31 20.21
N GLY A 83 -7.10 -5.30 19.09
CA GLY A 83 -8.40 -4.63 18.97
C GLY A 83 -8.32 -3.09 18.85
N GLN A 84 -7.14 -2.49 18.92
CA GLN A 84 -6.93 -1.06 18.72
C GLN A 84 -6.48 -0.77 17.30
N THR A 85 -6.92 0.37 16.77
CA THR A 85 -6.53 0.84 15.44
C THR A 85 -5.59 2.03 15.58
N VAL A 86 -4.43 1.94 14.92
CA VAL A 86 -3.51 3.04 14.70
C VAL A 86 -3.53 3.40 13.22
N THR A 87 -3.86 4.66 12.93
CA THR A 87 -3.80 5.20 11.58
C THR A 87 -2.62 6.15 11.48
N THR A 88 -1.77 5.92 10.50
CA THR A 88 -0.64 6.79 10.17
C THR A 88 -0.87 7.32 8.76
N SER A 89 -0.68 8.62 8.55
CA SER A 89 -0.78 9.22 7.21
C SER A 89 0.27 10.29 7.05
N GLY A 90 0.83 10.44 5.85
CA GLY A 90 1.89 11.41 5.66
C GLY A 90 2.36 11.58 4.23
N LEU A 91 3.30 12.50 4.09
CA LEU A 91 4.06 12.73 2.87
C LEU A 91 5.52 12.34 3.13
N ALA A 92 6.11 11.65 2.17
CA ALA A 92 7.53 11.34 2.18
C ALA A 92 8.14 11.71 0.84
N ARG A 93 9.30 12.35 0.89
CA ARG A 93 10.16 12.60 -0.26
C ARG A 93 11.48 11.86 -0.05
N PHE A 94 11.83 11.04 -1.02
CA PHE A 94 13.05 10.22 -1.02
C PHE A 94 14.19 10.92 -1.77
N GLY A 95 15.38 10.32 -1.78
CA GLY A 95 16.57 10.84 -2.47
C GLY A 95 17.51 11.64 -1.55
N ASP A 96 18.29 12.55 -2.14
CA ASP A 96 19.45 13.19 -1.47
C ASP A 96 19.09 14.12 -0.31
N ARG A 97 17.87 14.67 -0.32
CA ARG A 97 17.40 15.57 0.74
C ARG A 97 16.19 15.00 1.44
N PRO A 98 16.20 13.80 2.05
CA PRO A 98 14.97 13.15 2.50
C PRO A 98 14.14 14.08 3.41
N ALA A 99 12.83 14.09 3.21
CA ALA A 99 11.91 14.85 4.05
C ALA A 99 10.61 14.07 4.26
N MET A 100 10.05 14.18 5.45
CA MET A 100 8.86 13.43 5.84
C MET A 100 7.98 14.28 6.76
N SER A 101 6.67 14.19 6.58
CA SER A 101 5.69 14.72 7.51
C SER A 101 4.63 13.66 7.71
N VAL A 102 4.52 13.14 8.92
CA VAL A 102 3.64 12.03 9.28
C VAL A 102 2.77 12.43 10.47
N GLU A 103 1.49 12.11 10.37
CA GLU A 103 0.51 12.20 11.44
C GLU A 103 0.10 10.78 11.84
N MET A 104 0.20 10.47 13.13
CA MET A 104 -0.18 9.19 13.72
C MET A 104 -1.36 9.42 14.67
N LYS A 105 -2.38 8.58 14.55
CA LYS A 105 -3.60 8.64 15.37
C LYS A 105 -3.85 7.27 15.96
N GLY A 106 -4.16 7.25 17.25
CA GLY A 106 -4.57 6.03 17.94
C GLY A 106 -4.48 6.18 19.45
N PRO A 107 -5.05 5.23 20.21
CA PRO A 107 -5.04 5.25 21.67
C PRO A 107 -3.61 5.33 22.25
N ALA A 108 -2.65 4.67 21.60
CA ALA A 108 -1.24 4.65 22.00
C ALA A 108 -0.56 6.03 22.03
N PHE A 109 -1.15 7.05 21.40
CA PHE A 109 -0.60 8.41 21.34
C PHE A 109 -1.42 9.44 22.13
N HIS A 110 -2.44 9.00 22.89
CA HIS A 110 -3.37 9.89 23.60
C HIS A 110 -3.96 11.00 22.70
N GLY A 111 -4.19 10.68 21.41
CA GLY A 111 -4.66 11.61 20.41
C GLY A 111 -3.87 11.53 19.10
N THR A 112 -3.43 12.69 18.61
CA THR A 112 -2.70 12.82 17.33
C THR A 112 -1.25 13.20 17.59
N ALA A 113 -0.32 12.28 17.27
CA ALA A 113 1.10 12.55 17.24
C ALA A 113 1.53 13.02 15.84
N ARG A 114 2.52 13.91 15.77
CA ARG A 114 3.09 14.43 14.52
C ARG A 114 4.60 14.32 14.53
N LEU A 115 5.14 13.92 13.39
CA LEU A 115 6.56 13.77 13.15
C LEU A 115 6.90 14.51 11.85
N ILE A 116 7.87 15.42 11.91
CA ILE A 116 8.39 16.12 10.75
C ILE A 116 9.90 15.93 10.71
N LEU A 117 10.41 15.34 9.64
CA LEU A 117 11.83 15.26 9.33
C LEU A 117 12.13 16.20 8.17
N VAL A 118 12.99 17.20 8.40
CA VAL A 118 13.44 18.12 7.36
C VAL A 118 14.85 18.60 7.67
N ASN A 119 15.73 18.60 6.66
CA ASN A 119 17.13 19.02 6.78
C ASN A 119 17.88 18.29 7.92
N GLY A 120 17.61 16.99 8.11
CA GLY A 120 18.23 16.19 9.17
C GLY A 120 17.80 16.54 10.59
N VAL A 121 16.77 17.38 10.76
CA VAL A 121 16.19 17.73 12.05
C VAL A 121 14.83 17.09 12.18
N LEU A 122 14.62 16.41 13.30
CA LEU A 122 13.36 15.81 13.66
C LEU A 122 12.57 16.76 14.56
N TYR A 123 11.29 16.93 14.26
CA TYR A 123 10.33 17.64 15.09
C TYR A 123 9.24 16.66 15.50
N VAL A 124 9.00 16.55 16.80
CA VAL A 124 8.06 15.60 17.37
C VAL A 124 7.02 16.35 18.18
N SER A 125 5.74 16.07 17.94
CA SER A 125 4.63 16.52 18.76
C SER A 125 3.85 15.29 19.20
N VAL A 126 3.90 14.97 20.49
CA VAL A 126 3.14 13.85 21.06
C VAL A 126 2.36 14.38 22.27
N PRO A 127 1.02 14.26 22.28
CA PRO A 127 0.20 14.64 23.43
C PRO A 127 0.72 14.01 24.73
N GLY A 128 0.73 14.77 25.82
CA GLY A 128 1.22 14.31 27.13
C GLY A 128 2.74 14.36 27.31
N HIS A 129 3.53 14.40 26.23
CA HIS A 129 5.00 14.54 26.30
C HIS A 129 5.49 15.92 25.85
N VAL A 130 4.75 16.56 24.95
CA VAL A 130 5.06 17.89 24.43
C VAL A 130 3.82 18.77 24.63
N PRO A 131 3.98 20.05 25.04
CA PRO A 131 2.84 20.95 25.18
C PRO A 131 2.00 21.01 23.90
N VAL A 132 0.68 21.13 24.06
CA VAL A 132 -0.26 21.10 22.93
C VAL A 132 0.10 22.17 21.90
N GLY A 133 0.16 21.77 20.63
CA GLY A 133 0.53 22.65 19.51
C GLY A 133 2.03 22.96 19.41
N LYS A 134 2.86 22.40 20.29
CA LYS A 134 4.31 22.52 20.24
C LYS A 134 4.97 21.26 19.69
N TYR A 135 6.22 21.43 19.26
CA TYR A 135 7.10 20.40 18.77
C TYR A 135 8.39 20.43 19.58
N LEU A 136 8.83 19.28 20.06
CA LEU A 136 10.20 19.09 20.51
C LEU A 136 11.09 18.96 19.27
N LYS A 137 12.23 19.67 19.26
CA LYS A 137 13.22 19.59 18.19
C LYS A 137 14.39 18.71 18.61
N ILE A 138 14.68 17.71 17.79
CA ILE A 138 15.76 16.74 18.00
C ILE A 138 16.76 16.86 16.85
N LYS A 139 18.03 17.06 17.18
CA LYS A 139 19.14 17.20 16.22
C LYS A 139 20.05 15.97 16.23
N ALA A 140 20.81 15.78 15.16
CA ALA A 140 21.94 14.86 15.18
C ALA A 140 22.97 15.33 16.22
N GLY A 141 23.12 14.55 17.31
CA GLY A 141 24.02 14.88 18.43
C GLY A 141 23.32 15.15 19.76
N ASP A 142 21.99 15.23 19.80
CA ASP A 142 21.25 15.27 21.07
C ASP A 142 21.36 13.93 21.80
N THR A 143 21.83 13.96 23.05
CA THR A 143 22.09 12.77 23.89
C THR A 143 21.00 12.53 24.93
N SER A 144 19.94 13.34 24.95
CA SER A 144 18.83 13.11 25.87
C SER A 144 18.23 11.71 25.65
N PRO A 145 17.73 11.04 26.71
CA PRO A 145 17.13 9.71 26.57
C PRO A 145 16.03 9.67 25.50
N MET A 146 15.21 10.74 25.44
CA MET A 146 14.16 10.89 24.44
C MET A 146 14.72 11.00 23.01
N ALA A 147 15.76 11.82 22.81
CA ALA A 147 16.43 11.92 21.51
C ALA A 147 17.02 10.58 21.06
N ASN A 148 17.61 9.80 21.96
CA ASN A 148 18.15 8.48 21.64
C ASN A 148 17.06 7.51 21.17
N SER A 149 15.92 7.44 21.88
CA SER A 149 14.77 6.60 21.48
C SER A 149 14.21 7.02 20.11
N PHE A 150 14.09 8.33 19.86
CA PHE A 150 13.63 8.82 18.57
C PHE A 150 14.64 8.59 17.45
N ARG A 151 15.94 8.70 17.71
CA ARG A 151 16.98 8.40 16.72
C ARG A 151 16.93 6.94 16.27
N GLN A 152 16.78 6.00 17.20
CA GLN A 152 16.60 4.59 16.86
C GLN A 152 15.35 4.37 15.99
N THR A 153 14.27 5.11 16.27
CA THR A 153 13.03 5.08 15.46
C THR A 153 13.23 5.71 14.08
N LEU A 154 13.99 6.79 13.96
CA LEU A 154 14.33 7.37 12.66
C LEU A 154 15.21 6.45 11.82
N ASP A 155 16.19 5.79 12.46
CA ASP A 155 17.06 4.84 11.79
C ASP A 155 16.28 3.66 11.22
N SER A 156 15.23 3.20 11.90
CA SER A 156 14.35 2.15 11.37
C SER A 156 13.41 2.64 10.25
N MET A 157 13.15 3.96 10.19
CA MET A 157 12.38 4.62 9.13
C MET A 157 13.24 5.04 7.92
N ASP A 158 14.57 4.90 7.97
CA ASP A 158 15.45 5.15 6.82
C ASP A 158 15.15 4.14 5.71
N PRO A 159 14.61 4.57 4.56
CA PRO A 159 14.23 3.66 3.49
C PRO A 159 15.40 2.82 2.98
N LYS A 160 16.63 3.34 2.97
CA LYS A 160 17.81 2.58 2.54
C LYS A 160 18.06 1.41 3.48
N LYS A 161 18.02 1.66 4.80
CA LYS A 161 18.16 0.61 5.82
C LYS A 161 16.99 -0.37 5.77
N THR A 162 15.76 0.12 5.62
CA THR A 162 14.56 -0.74 5.50
C THR A 162 14.66 -1.69 4.31
N PHE A 163 15.04 -1.20 3.13
CA PHE A 163 15.17 -2.05 1.94
C PHE A 163 16.39 -2.98 2.00
N ALA A 164 17.51 -2.54 2.59
CA ALA A 164 18.65 -3.41 2.83
C ALA A 164 18.29 -4.57 3.77
N ALA A 165 17.60 -4.28 4.87
CA ALA A 165 17.10 -5.30 5.79
C ALA A 165 16.11 -6.25 5.11
N LEU A 166 15.16 -5.72 4.33
CA LEU A 166 14.27 -6.55 3.52
C LEU A 166 15.05 -7.47 2.59
N GLY A 167 16.10 -6.98 1.92
CA GLY A 167 16.97 -7.79 1.07
C GLY A 167 17.66 -8.93 1.82
N ALA A 168 18.18 -8.67 3.02
CA ALA A 168 18.80 -9.69 3.86
C ALA A 168 17.80 -10.76 4.35
N GLY A 169 16.55 -10.37 4.59
CA GLY A 169 15.48 -11.26 5.06
C GLY A 169 14.65 -11.93 3.97
N LEU A 170 14.68 -11.45 2.73
CA LEU A 170 13.80 -11.95 1.68
C LEU A 170 14.18 -13.39 1.29
N ARG A 171 13.26 -14.33 1.48
CA ARG A 171 13.45 -15.75 1.15
C ARG A 171 12.79 -16.14 -0.15
N ALA A 172 11.59 -15.63 -0.40
CA ALA A 172 10.83 -15.96 -1.60
C ALA A 172 10.04 -14.76 -2.11
N VAL A 173 9.94 -14.68 -3.43
CA VAL A 173 9.03 -13.79 -4.17
C VAL A 173 8.18 -14.68 -5.07
N THR A 174 6.88 -14.70 -4.82
CA THR A 174 5.92 -15.46 -5.62
C THR A 174 5.00 -14.50 -6.34
N TYR A 175 4.98 -14.55 -7.66
CA TYR A 175 3.96 -13.86 -8.46
C TYR A 175 2.60 -14.49 -8.21
N VAL A 176 1.60 -13.67 -7.86
CA VAL A 176 0.23 -14.12 -7.59
C VAL A 176 -0.67 -13.84 -8.78
N GLY A 177 -0.57 -12.65 -9.37
CA GLY A 177 -1.45 -12.23 -10.46
C GLY A 177 -1.32 -10.74 -10.77
N SER A 178 -2.11 -10.28 -11.73
CA SER A 178 -2.27 -8.86 -12.05
C SER A 178 -3.73 -8.46 -11.94
N GLU A 179 -4.02 -7.32 -11.35
CA GLU A 179 -5.37 -6.76 -11.24
C GLU A 179 -5.42 -5.34 -11.81
N ARG A 180 -6.54 -4.96 -12.42
CA ARG A 180 -6.76 -3.57 -12.87
C ARG A 180 -7.64 -2.86 -11.86
N LYS A 181 -7.18 -1.76 -11.28
CA LYS A 181 -7.93 -0.93 -10.32
C LYS A 181 -7.83 0.53 -10.71
N SER A 182 -8.98 1.18 -10.87
CA SER A 182 -9.07 2.61 -11.20
C SER A 182 -8.23 3.02 -12.42
N GLY A 183 -8.17 2.17 -13.44
CA GLY A 183 -7.38 2.40 -14.66
C GLY A 183 -5.88 2.07 -14.56
N GLU A 184 -5.38 1.74 -13.38
CA GLU A 184 -4.01 1.32 -13.12
C GLU A 184 -3.91 -0.21 -13.08
N THR A 185 -2.90 -0.78 -13.73
CA THR A 185 -2.58 -2.21 -13.59
C THR A 185 -1.66 -2.38 -12.39
N LEU A 186 -2.05 -3.25 -11.46
CA LEU A 186 -1.28 -3.62 -10.28
C LEU A 186 -0.84 -5.08 -10.37
N VAL A 187 0.45 -5.31 -10.16
CA VAL A 187 1.06 -6.64 -10.13
C VAL A 187 1.21 -7.09 -8.68
N HIS A 188 0.59 -8.21 -8.32
CA HIS A 188 0.57 -8.75 -6.97
C HIS A 188 1.66 -9.81 -6.79
N TYR A 189 2.50 -9.60 -5.78
CA TYR A 189 3.50 -10.53 -5.29
C TYR A 189 3.23 -10.91 -3.83
N LYS A 190 3.48 -12.18 -3.49
CA LYS A 190 3.62 -12.64 -2.12
C LYS A 190 5.10 -12.76 -1.79
N LEU A 191 5.53 -12.13 -0.71
CA LEU A 191 6.90 -12.20 -0.19
C LEU A 191 6.91 -13.07 1.05
N LEU A 192 7.93 -13.92 1.19
CA LEU A 192 8.25 -14.60 2.44
C LEU A 192 9.54 -14.01 3.00
N VAL A 193 9.48 -13.51 4.21
CA VAL A 193 10.55 -12.73 4.82
C VAL A 193 10.93 -13.33 6.17
N ASP A 194 12.23 -13.52 6.37
CA ASP A 194 12.83 -14.04 7.60
C ASP A 194 12.99 -12.92 8.63
N THR A 195 12.25 -13.03 9.73
CA THR A 195 12.17 -12.00 10.77
C THR A 195 13.53 -11.80 11.44
N LYS A 196 14.22 -12.90 11.76
CA LYS A 196 15.52 -12.86 12.45
C LYS A 196 16.57 -12.10 11.62
N SER A 197 16.58 -12.31 10.32
CA SER A 197 17.53 -11.67 9.39
C SER A 197 17.24 -10.18 9.22
N ILE A 198 15.96 -9.79 9.15
CA ILE A 198 15.59 -8.37 9.17
C ILE A 198 16.09 -7.71 10.44
N MET A 199 15.77 -8.29 11.61
CA MET A 199 16.16 -7.70 12.89
C MET A 199 17.68 -7.59 13.03
N ALA A 200 18.41 -8.65 12.66
CA ALA A 200 19.87 -8.64 12.67
C ALA A 200 20.44 -7.55 11.73
N ALA A 201 19.89 -7.38 10.53
CA ALA A 201 20.29 -6.33 9.59
C ALA A 201 20.00 -4.92 10.11
N GLN A 202 19.04 -4.78 11.02
CA GLN A 202 18.72 -3.53 11.72
C GLN A 202 19.49 -3.36 13.04
N GLY A 203 20.37 -4.31 13.40
CA GLY A 203 21.11 -4.30 14.66
C GLY A 203 20.23 -4.58 15.89
N GLN A 204 19.08 -5.21 15.70
CA GLN A 204 18.12 -5.53 16.74
C GLN A 204 18.12 -7.03 17.06
N GLN A 205 17.84 -7.37 18.32
CA GLN A 205 17.62 -8.74 18.76
C GLN A 205 16.20 -9.19 18.41
N MET A 206 16.01 -10.49 18.19
CA MET A 206 14.69 -11.06 17.98
C MET A 206 13.83 -10.85 19.23
N VAL A 207 12.61 -10.36 19.04
CA VAL A 207 11.64 -10.16 20.12
C VAL A 207 10.79 -11.41 20.25
N ASP A 208 10.54 -11.82 21.49
CA ASP A 208 9.67 -12.96 21.79
C ASP A 208 8.26 -12.75 21.25
N GLY A 209 7.65 -13.83 20.76
CA GLY A 209 6.31 -13.80 20.17
C GLY A 209 6.26 -13.41 18.69
N LEU A 210 7.37 -12.99 18.07
CA LEU A 210 7.43 -12.80 16.62
C LEU A 210 7.57 -14.15 15.89
N PRO A 211 6.85 -14.35 14.77
CA PRO A 211 7.04 -15.56 13.97
C PRO A 211 8.42 -15.55 13.30
N GLN A 212 8.95 -16.74 13.02
CA GLN A 212 10.23 -16.88 12.31
C GLN A 212 10.19 -16.27 10.91
N THR A 213 9.04 -16.34 10.25
CA THR A 213 8.81 -15.73 8.95
C THR A 213 7.49 -14.98 8.91
N ILE A 214 7.45 -13.90 8.12
CA ILE A 214 6.25 -13.10 7.86
C ILE A 214 5.96 -13.13 6.37
N ALA A 215 4.71 -13.38 6.02
CA ALA A 215 4.22 -13.29 4.64
C ALA A 215 3.66 -11.89 4.37
N TYR A 216 4.21 -11.22 3.37
CA TYR A 216 3.69 -9.94 2.89
C TYR A 216 3.00 -10.12 1.55
N ASN A 217 1.91 -9.40 1.33
CA ASN A 217 1.33 -9.21 0.02
C ASN A 217 1.68 -7.80 -0.47
N VAL A 218 2.24 -7.69 -1.66
CA VAL A 218 2.71 -6.42 -2.22
C VAL A 218 2.11 -6.24 -3.60
N TRP A 219 1.54 -5.05 -3.85
CA TRP A 219 1.02 -4.65 -5.14
C TRP A 219 1.87 -3.52 -5.70
N LEU A 220 2.41 -3.73 -6.90
CA LEU A 220 3.25 -2.80 -7.61
C LEU A 220 2.51 -2.22 -8.82
N ASP A 221 2.69 -0.93 -9.13
CA ASP A 221 2.26 -0.38 -10.42
C ASP A 221 3.22 -0.78 -11.56
N SER A 222 2.91 -0.36 -12.79
CA SER A 222 3.74 -0.61 -13.98
C SER A 222 5.15 0.02 -13.92
N THR A 223 5.40 0.93 -12.99
CA THR A 223 6.73 1.48 -12.73
C THR A 223 7.47 0.78 -11.60
N ARG A 224 6.86 -0.28 -11.05
CA ARG A 224 7.31 -1.06 -9.89
C ARG A 224 7.27 -0.29 -8.57
N LEU A 225 6.51 0.80 -8.52
CA LEU A 225 6.26 1.52 -7.27
C LEU A 225 5.27 0.71 -6.44
N MET A 226 5.58 0.50 -5.16
CA MET A 226 4.61 -0.09 -4.23
C MET A 226 3.39 0.83 -4.14
N ARG A 227 2.20 0.25 -4.30
CA ARG A 227 0.90 0.93 -4.15
C ARG A 227 0.14 0.42 -2.94
N LYS A 228 0.33 -0.86 -2.60
CA LYS A 228 -0.27 -1.50 -1.43
C LYS A 228 0.65 -2.56 -0.86
N VAL A 229 0.74 -2.63 0.46
CA VAL A 229 1.35 -3.74 1.19
C VAL A 229 0.38 -4.19 2.29
N THR A 230 0.18 -5.49 2.43
CA THR A 230 -0.54 -6.05 3.58
C THR A 230 0.25 -7.18 4.21
N PHE A 231 0.13 -7.31 5.52
CA PHE A 231 0.63 -8.46 6.26
C PHE A 231 -0.24 -8.68 7.49
N ASN A 232 -0.31 -9.93 7.94
CA ASN A 232 -0.91 -10.30 9.20
C ASN A 232 0.07 -11.22 9.94
N PHE A 233 0.32 -10.95 11.22
CA PHE A 233 1.00 -11.87 12.11
C PHE A 233 0.62 -11.59 13.57
N ALA A 234 0.56 -12.62 14.42
CA ALA A 234 0.40 -12.47 15.87
C ALA A 234 -0.70 -11.47 16.32
N GLY A 235 -1.86 -11.45 15.64
CA GLY A 235 -2.96 -10.53 15.95
C GLY A 235 -2.73 -9.07 15.50
N VAL A 236 -1.71 -8.84 14.67
CA VAL A 236 -1.42 -7.59 13.98
C VAL A 236 -1.91 -7.68 12.55
N ASP A 237 -2.78 -6.75 12.14
CA ASP A 237 -3.22 -6.57 10.76
C ASP A 237 -2.73 -5.23 10.23
N ALA A 238 -1.94 -5.25 9.16
CA ALA A 238 -1.41 -4.03 8.55
C ALA A 238 -1.86 -3.87 7.10
N LEU A 239 -2.25 -2.64 6.76
CA LEU A 239 -2.50 -2.17 5.40
C LEU A 239 -1.75 -0.87 5.17
N LEU A 240 -0.68 -0.94 4.39
CA LEU A 240 0.02 0.20 3.84
C LEU A 240 -0.52 0.49 2.44
N SER A 241 -0.88 1.74 2.18
CA SER A 241 -1.26 2.25 0.86
C SER A 241 -0.42 3.46 0.51
N THR A 242 -0.01 3.53 -0.74
CA THR A 242 0.86 4.59 -1.26
C THR A 242 0.32 5.10 -2.57
N SER A 243 0.28 6.42 -2.71
CA SER A 243 -0.12 7.09 -3.95
C SER A 243 0.93 8.11 -4.38
N ARG A 244 1.03 8.32 -5.69
CA ARG A 244 1.86 9.40 -6.24
C ARG A 244 1.32 10.72 -5.74
N TYR A 245 2.22 11.59 -5.29
CA TYR A 245 1.86 12.95 -4.97
C TYR A 245 2.16 13.85 -6.16
N ALA A 246 1.12 14.36 -6.81
CA ALA A 246 1.24 15.16 -8.04
C ALA A 246 1.66 16.63 -7.80
N GLY A 247 1.70 17.08 -6.54
CA GLY A 247 2.06 18.45 -6.18
C GLY A 247 3.55 18.62 -5.82
N VAL A 248 4.01 19.87 -5.73
CA VAL A 248 5.31 20.19 -5.14
C VAL A 248 5.25 19.88 -3.65
N VAL A 249 6.04 18.90 -3.19
CA VAL A 249 6.11 18.58 -1.77
C VAL A 249 6.86 19.66 -1.01
N ASN A 250 6.12 20.39 -0.19
CA ASN A 250 6.62 21.46 0.66
C ASN A 250 6.55 21.05 2.14
N ILE A 251 7.41 20.11 2.53
CA ILE A 251 7.56 19.73 3.94
C ILE A 251 8.47 20.75 4.61
N LYS A 252 7.93 21.54 5.53
CA LYS A 252 8.64 22.59 6.26
C LYS A 252 8.75 22.25 7.74
N ALA A 253 9.78 22.80 8.38
CA ALA A 253 9.87 22.80 9.83
C ALA A 253 8.68 23.57 10.44
N PRO A 254 8.24 23.23 11.67
CA PRO A 254 7.33 24.07 12.43
C PRO A 254 7.87 25.49 12.59
N SER A 255 6.98 26.48 12.71
CA SER A 255 7.38 27.86 13.05
C SER A 255 8.12 27.89 14.37
N ARG A 256 9.09 28.81 14.53
CA ARG A 256 9.92 28.92 15.75
C ARG A 256 9.08 28.99 17.03
N ASN A 257 7.98 29.74 17.04
CA ASN A 257 7.08 29.87 18.19
C ASN A 257 6.38 28.55 18.58
N ASN A 258 6.37 27.56 17.69
CA ASN A 258 5.78 26.24 17.90
C ASN A 258 6.85 25.19 18.22
N VAL A 259 8.11 25.57 18.37
CA VAL A 259 9.18 24.66 18.78
C VAL A 259 9.53 24.93 20.23
N VAL A 260 9.52 23.88 21.05
CA VAL A 260 10.07 23.88 22.40
C VAL A 260 11.42 23.18 22.36
N ASN A 261 12.37 23.72 23.12
CA ASN A 261 13.73 23.22 23.22
C ASN A 261 14.18 23.35 24.66
#